data_AF-A0A645EJI3-F1
#
_entry.id   AF-A0A645EJI3-F1
#
_cell.length_a   1.000
_cell.length_b   1.000
_cell.length_c   1.000
_cell.angle_alpha   90.00
_cell.angle_beta   90.00
_cell.angle_gamma   90.00
#
_symmetry.space_group_name_H-M   'P 1'
#
loop_
_entity.id
_entity.type
_entity.pdbx_description
1 polymer ?
#
loop_
_entity_poly.entity_id
_entity_poly.type
_entity_poly.pdbx_seq_one_letter_code
_entity_poly.pdbx_strand_id
1 'polypeptide(L)'
;MLERTGHDLGKSRRIYEQAEILEFCSASLSRQMMEADPHDIVNCPFTIAIYTLAGNPQTTWVGYRKQSGKSAAALERMLSEIVAEALH
;
A
#
# COMPACT_ATOMS: atom_id res chain seq x y z
N MET A 1 13.28 6.97 -4.76
CA MET A 1 14.04 7.12 -3.50
C MET A 1 15.20 6.14 -3.41
N LEU A 2 14.96 4.83 -3.55
CA LEU A 2 15.98 3.79 -3.36
C LEU A 2 17.21 3.92 -4.27
N GLU A 3 17.03 4.27 -5.55
CA GLU A 3 18.16 4.53 -6.46
C GLU A 3 19.09 5.62 -5.92
N ARG A 4 18.52 6.73 -5.42
CA ARG A 4 19.29 7.85 -4.86
C ARG A 4 20.00 7.44 -3.56
N THR A 5 19.29 6.79 -2.64
CA THR A 5 19.85 6.42 -1.32
C THR A 5 20.78 5.22 -1.38
N GLY A 6 20.74 4.42 -2.46
CA GLY A 6 21.64 3.29 -2.65
C GLY A 6 23.09 3.73 -2.68
N HIS A 7 23.40 4.81 -3.39
CA HIS A 7 24.74 5.38 -3.47
C HIS A 7 25.29 5.74 -2.07
N ASP A 8 24.50 6.43 -1.26
CA ASP A 8 24.89 6.84 0.10
C ASP A 8 25.15 5.64 1.03
N LEU A 9 24.59 4.46 0.71
CA LEU A 9 24.73 3.21 1.45
C LEU A 9 25.74 2.24 0.81
N GLY A 10 26.46 2.65 -0.24
CA GLY A 10 27.36 1.76 -0.98
C GLY A 10 26.66 0.58 -1.65
N LYS A 11 25.37 0.73 -1.99
CA LYS A 11 24.53 -0.28 -2.65
C LYS A 11 24.22 0.16 -4.08
N SER A 12 24.55 -0.70 -5.05
CA SER A 12 24.32 -0.45 -6.49
C SER A 12 23.22 -1.32 -7.10
N ARG A 13 22.65 -2.25 -6.34
CA ARG A 13 21.60 -3.14 -6.84
C ARG A 13 20.29 -2.37 -7.00
N ARG A 14 19.82 -2.25 -8.24
CA ARG A 14 18.45 -1.82 -8.56
C ARG A 14 17.45 -2.88 -8.07
N ILE A 15 16.46 -2.45 -7.29
CA ILE A 15 15.47 -3.35 -6.67
C ILE A 15 14.18 -3.40 -7.49
N TYR A 16 13.67 -2.25 -7.90
CA TYR A 16 12.43 -2.10 -8.66
C TYR A 16 12.71 -1.51 -10.03
N GLU A 17 11.97 -1.95 -11.03
CA GLU A 17 11.92 -1.24 -12.32
C GLU A 17 11.06 0.01 -12.16
N GLN A 18 9.82 -0.16 -11.69
CA GLN A 18 8.90 0.90 -11.26
C GLN A 18 8.26 0.51 -9.93
N ALA A 19 8.02 1.48 -9.04
CA ALA A 19 7.34 1.24 -7.78
C ALA A 19 6.64 2.52 -7.30
N GLU A 20 5.36 2.39 -6.98
CA GLU A 20 4.50 3.46 -6.51
C GLU A 20 3.68 2.98 -5.32
N ILE A 21 3.41 3.89 -4.37
CA ILE A 21 2.45 3.68 -3.31
C ILE A 21 1.35 4.72 -3.52
N LEU A 22 0.15 4.25 -3.83
CA LEU A 22 -1.03 5.08 -3.96
C LEU A 22 -1.67 5.24 -2.59
N GLU A 23 -1.87 6.48 -2.19
CA GLU A 23 -2.59 6.84 -0.97
C GLU A 23 -3.98 7.36 -1.36
N PHE A 24 -5.01 6.83 -0.73
CA PHE A 24 -6.38 7.22 -0.99
C PHE A 24 -7.22 7.15 0.28
N CYS A 25 -8.42 7.74 0.23
CA CYS A 25 -9.31 7.80 1.37
C CYS A 25 -10.77 7.73 0.92
N SER A 26 -11.54 6.82 1.51
CA SER A 26 -12.99 6.91 1.52
C SER A 26 -13.39 7.77 2.71
N ALA A 27 -13.92 8.97 2.45
CA ALA A 27 -14.27 9.93 3.50
C ALA A 27 -15.31 9.38 4.48
N SER A 28 -16.31 8.64 3.98
CA SER A 28 -17.35 8.02 4.81
C SER A 28 -16.78 6.91 5.69
N LEU A 29 -15.98 6.01 5.12
CA LEU A 29 -15.36 4.93 5.86
C LEU A 29 -14.36 5.48 6.90
N SER A 30 -13.51 6.42 6.50
CA SER A 30 -12.56 7.06 7.41
C SER A 30 -13.27 7.72 8.59
N ARG A 31 -14.37 8.47 8.36
CA ARG A 31 -15.16 9.05 9.46
C ARG A 31 -15.71 7.96 10.38
N GLN A 32 -16.36 6.94 9.82
CA GLN A 32 -16.94 5.84 10.59
C GLN A 32 -15.89 5.14 11.46
N MET A 33 -14.69 4.90 10.93
CA MET A 33 -13.60 4.29 11.68
C MET A 33 -13.15 5.17 12.85
N MET A 34 -12.89 6.47 12.60
CA MET A 34 -12.41 7.38 13.65
C MET A 34 -13.45 7.60 14.76
N GLU A 35 -14.75 7.56 14.43
CA GLU A 35 -15.83 7.61 15.41
C GLU A 35 -15.93 6.31 16.24
N ALA A 36 -15.61 5.15 15.65
CA ALA A 36 -15.61 3.87 16.34
C ALA A 36 -14.36 3.67 17.23
N ASP A 37 -13.19 4.11 16.78
CA ASP A 37 -11.96 4.18 17.55
C ASP A 37 -10.98 5.22 16.96
N PRO A 38 -10.67 6.32 17.67
CA PRO A 38 -9.73 7.32 17.16
C PRO A 38 -8.29 6.78 17.01
N HIS A 39 -7.94 5.65 17.62
CA HIS A 39 -6.62 5.04 17.45
C HIS A 39 -6.46 4.30 16.13
N ASP A 40 -7.56 4.08 15.40
CA ASP A 40 -7.51 3.56 14.03
C ASP A 40 -6.90 4.59 13.03
N ILE A 41 -6.52 5.79 13.49
CA ILE A 41 -5.82 6.81 12.70
C ILE A 41 -4.56 6.28 11.99
N VAL A 42 -3.90 5.27 12.55
CA VAL A 42 -2.73 4.62 11.95
C VAL A 42 -3.03 3.92 10.62
N ASN A 43 -4.31 3.62 10.37
CA ASN A 43 -4.78 3.01 9.13
C ASN A 43 -5.17 4.06 8.07
N CYS A 44 -5.03 5.37 8.35
CA CYS A 44 -5.40 6.46 7.45
C CYS A 44 -4.15 7.27 7.05
N PRO A 45 -3.86 7.48 5.74
CA PRO A 45 -4.66 7.07 4.58
C PRO A 45 -4.55 5.57 4.28
N PHE A 46 -5.45 5.06 3.44
CA PHE A 46 -5.36 3.71 2.91
C PHE A 46 -4.29 3.68 1.82
N THR A 47 -3.51 2.59 1.75
CA THR A 47 -2.36 2.49 0.85
C THR A 47 -2.35 1.21 0.05
N ILE A 48 -2.10 1.30 -1.26
CA ILE A 48 -1.79 0.16 -2.14
C ILE A 48 -0.43 0.41 -2.79
N ALA A 49 0.45 -0.59 -2.74
CA ALA A 49 1.72 -0.61 -3.44
C ALA A 49 1.56 -1.32 -4.79
N ILE A 50 2.07 -0.71 -5.85
CA ILE A 50 2.11 -1.26 -7.21
C ILE A 50 3.55 -1.18 -7.69
N TYR A 51 4.13 -2.30 -8.09
CA TYR A 51 5.54 -2.32 -8.47
C TYR A 51 5.88 -3.44 -9.46
N THR A 52 7.05 -3.28 -10.08
CA THR A 52 7.73 -4.27 -10.92
C THR A 52 9.16 -4.44 -10.42
N LEU A 53 9.72 -5.65 -10.48
CA LEU A 53 11.07 -5.94 -10.01
C LEU A 53 12.09 -5.68 -11.12
N ALA A 54 13.28 -5.25 -10.71
CA ALA A 54 14.41 -5.16 -11.62
C ALA A 54 14.70 -6.54 -12.23
N GLY A 55 14.71 -6.63 -13.57
CA GLY A 55 14.90 -7.88 -14.30
C GLY A 55 13.63 -8.72 -14.50
N ASN A 56 12.47 -8.29 -13.98
CA ASN A 56 11.17 -8.85 -14.34
C ASN A 56 10.12 -7.72 -14.51
N PRO A 57 10.29 -6.83 -15.51
CA PRO A 57 9.44 -5.67 -15.68
C PRO A 57 8.07 -5.99 -16.30
N GLN A 58 7.87 -7.21 -16.85
CA GLN A 58 6.60 -7.66 -17.41
C GLN A 58 5.62 -8.21 -16.35
N THR A 59 6.09 -8.44 -15.13
CA THR A 59 5.23 -8.88 -14.02
C THR A 59 4.94 -7.68 -13.13
N THR A 60 3.67 -7.40 -12.88
CA THR A 60 3.23 -6.38 -11.92
C THR A 60 2.80 -7.06 -10.62
N TRP A 61 3.29 -6.54 -9.50
CA TRP A 61 2.87 -6.93 -8.17
C TRP A 61 2.03 -5.82 -7.55
N VAL A 62 0.95 -6.24 -6.89
CA VAL A 62 0.06 -5.35 -6.12
C VAL A 62 -0.01 -5.87 -4.69
N GLY A 63 0.06 -4.97 -3.71
CA GLY A 63 -0.04 -5.35 -2.31
C GLY A 63 -0.50 -4.21 -1.41
N TYR A 64 -1.04 -4.56 -0.25
CA TYR A 64 -1.46 -3.60 0.78
C TYR A 64 -1.02 -4.09 2.16
N ARG A 65 -0.98 -3.19 3.13
CA ARG A 65 -0.64 -3.53 4.51
C ARG A 65 -1.84 -4.20 5.18
N LYS A 66 -1.59 -5.26 5.95
CA LYS A 66 -2.60 -5.82 6.84
C LYS A 66 -2.94 -4.81 7.94
N GLN A 67 -4.23 -4.54 8.10
CA GLN A 67 -4.72 -3.50 9.00
C GLN A 67 -4.87 -4.03 10.42
N SER A 68 -4.79 -3.14 11.41
CA SER A 68 -4.97 -3.46 12.82
C SER A 68 -6.07 -2.61 13.45
N GLY A 69 -6.42 -2.90 14.70
CA GLY A 69 -7.48 -2.18 15.41
C GLY A 69 -8.89 -2.66 15.06
N LYS A 70 -9.91 -1.89 15.47
CA LYS A 70 -11.30 -2.33 15.38
C LYS A 70 -11.80 -2.37 13.94
N SER A 71 -11.28 -1.49 13.11
CA SER A 71 -11.66 -1.39 11.70
C SER A 71 -10.92 -2.36 10.78
N ALA A 72 -9.98 -3.16 11.31
CA ALA A 72 -9.11 -4.04 10.52
C ALA A 72 -9.88 -4.92 9.52
N ALA A 73 -10.95 -5.58 9.97
CA ALA A 73 -11.72 -6.49 9.11
C ALA A 73 -12.47 -5.77 7.99
N ALA A 74 -12.96 -4.54 8.23
CA ALA A 74 -13.66 -3.76 7.22
C ALA A 74 -12.67 -3.26 6.15
N LEU A 75 -11.50 -2.79 6.58
CA LEU A 75 -10.45 -2.34 5.67
C LEU A 75 -9.82 -3.48 4.89
N GLU A 76 -9.56 -4.61 5.53
CA GLU A 76 -9.01 -5.79 4.86
C GLU A 76 -9.89 -6.21 3.70
N ARG A 77 -11.22 -6.27 3.93
CA ARG A 77 -12.19 -6.59 2.89
C ARG A 77 -12.10 -5.59 1.72
N MET A 78 -12.22 -4.29 2.01
CA MET A 78 -12.16 -3.25 0.98
C MET A 78 -10.85 -3.28 0.18
N LEU A 79 -9.70 -3.39 0.85
CA LEU A 79 -8.40 -3.43 0.19
C LEU A 79 -8.21 -4.70 -0.65
N SER A 80 -8.66 -5.85 -0.13
CA SER A 80 -8.60 -7.12 -0.86
C SER A 80 -9.47 -7.10 -2.13
N GLU A 81 -10.64 -6.47 -2.07
CA GLU A 81 -11.55 -6.32 -3.21
C GLU A 81 -10.93 -5.42 -4.29
N ILE A 82 -10.34 -4.29 -3.91
CA ILE A 82 -9.64 -3.40 -4.85
C ILE A 82 -8.49 -4.13 -5.55
N VAL A 83 -7.69 -4.89 -4.80
CA VAL A 83 -6.57 -5.63 -5.39
C VAL A 83 -7.06 -6.77 -6.28
N ALA A 84 -8.11 -7.49 -5.89
CA ALA A 84 -8.69 -8.53 -6.72
C ALA A 84 -9.20 -7.95 -8.05
N GLU A 85 -9.92 -6.82 -8.01
CA GLU A 85 -10.39 -6.12 -9.21
C GLU A 85 -9.26 -5.67 -10.13
N ALA A 86 -8.17 -5.15 -9.58
CA ALA A 86 -7.01 -4.70 -10.34
C ALA A 86 -6.22 -5.85 -11.03
N LEU A 87 -6.43 -7.10 -10.61
CA LEU A 87 -5.74 -8.28 -11.14
C LEU A 87 -6.62 -9.09 -12.12
N HIS A 88 -7.85 -8.66 -12.36
CA HIS A 88 -8.76 -9.22 -13.38
C HIS A 88 -8.50 -8.59 -14.76
#